data_AF-A0A8T3CYW7-F1
#
_entry.id   AF-A0A8T3CYW7-F1
#
_cell.length_a   1.000
_cell.length_b   1.000
_cell.length_c   1.000
_cell.angle_alpha   90.00
_cell.angle_beta   90.00
_cell.angle_gamma   90.00
#
_symmetry.space_group_name_H-M   'P 1'
#
loop_
_entity.id
_entity.type
_entity.pdbx_description
1 polymer ?
#
loop_
_entity_poly.entity_id
_entity_poly.type
_entity_poly.pdbx_seq_one_letter_code
_entity_poly.pdbx_strand_id
1 'polypeptide(L)'
;MEGDVMDKLEDMSSVYEFDPITGNIPATKVEITVSCRNLLDRDTFSKSDPLCVLYTQGVETKQWREFGRTEVIDNTLNPDFVRKYILDYFFEEKQNLRFDLYDVDSKSPDLSKHDFLGQMFCTLGEIVGSPASRLEKPLGGIPGRKCGTIILTAEELSNCRDSATMQFCANKLDKKDFFGKSDPFMVFFRSNEDGTFTICHKTEVVKNTLNPVWQSFTIPVRALCNGDYDR
;
A
#
# COMPACT_ATOMS: atom_id res chain seq x y z
N MET A 1 5.13 38.41 32.03
CA MET A 1 6.02 37.62 31.15
C MET A 1 5.93 36.18 31.62
N GLU A 2 6.01 35.25 30.67
CA GLU A 2 5.85 33.79 30.77
C GLU A 2 4.44 33.23 30.49
N GLY A 3 4.40 32.22 29.60
CA GLY A 3 3.32 31.26 29.39
C GLY A 3 2.52 31.46 28.10
N ASP A 4 3.10 31.29 26.92
CA ASP A 4 3.28 30.03 26.17
C ASP A 4 2.08 29.62 25.30
N VAL A 5 2.40 29.51 24.01
CA VAL A 5 1.63 28.99 22.90
C VAL A 5 1.67 27.47 22.99
N MET A 6 0.52 26.80 23.01
CA MET A 6 0.44 25.38 22.66
C MET A 6 -0.95 25.04 22.08
N ASP A 7 -0.93 24.84 20.77
CA ASP A 7 -1.73 23.94 19.94
C ASP A 7 -3.23 23.76 20.14
N LYS A 8 -3.93 24.29 19.12
CA LYS A 8 -5.18 23.75 18.57
C LYS A 8 -4.88 22.39 17.92
N LEU A 9 -5.37 21.31 18.52
CA LEU A 9 -5.64 20.07 17.81
C LEU A 9 -6.81 19.33 18.48
N GLU A 10 -8.01 19.87 18.33
CA GLU A 10 -9.25 19.14 18.53
C GLU A 10 -10.06 19.31 17.24
N ASP A 11 -10.01 18.31 16.37
CA ASP A 11 -11.19 17.82 15.64
C ASP A 11 -10.83 16.57 14.82
N MET A 12 -11.51 15.46 15.12
CA MET A 12 -11.93 14.35 14.24
C MET A 12 -11.95 13.02 14.99
N SER A 13 -12.99 12.84 15.79
CA SER A 13 -13.55 11.52 16.08
C SER A 13 -15.00 11.65 16.57
N SER A 14 -15.88 12.24 15.76
CA SER A 14 -17.31 11.97 15.90
C SER A 14 -17.58 10.55 15.40
N VAL A 15 -17.56 9.60 16.34
CA VAL A 15 -18.25 8.33 16.16
C VAL A 15 -19.73 8.70 16.02
N TYR A 16 -20.29 8.50 14.82
CA TYR A 16 -21.71 8.78 14.57
C TYR A 16 -22.56 7.99 15.57
N GLU A 17 -23.29 8.73 16.39
CA GLU A 17 -24.33 8.22 17.28
C GLU A 17 -25.50 7.74 16.41
N PHE A 18 -26.08 6.60 16.77
CA PHE A 18 -27.15 5.93 16.03
C PHE A 18 -28.38 6.83 15.84
N ASP A 19 -28.72 7.18 14.60
CA ASP A 19 -30.02 7.76 14.23
C ASP A 19 -30.80 6.76 13.35
N PRO A 20 -31.93 6.19 13.83
CA PRO A 20 -32.68 5.16 13.12
C PRO A 20 -33.49 5.68 11.91
N ILE A 21 -33.33 6.95 11.51
CA ILE A 21 -34.09 7.57 10.42
C ILE A 21 -33.34 7.51 9.06
N THR A 22 -32.01 7.37 9.05
CA THR A 22 -31.24 7.20 7.81
C THR A 22 -30.86 5.74 7.65
N GLY A 23 -31.58 4.98 6.81
CA GLY A 23 -31.24 3.59 6.50
C GLY A 23 -29.78 3.48 6.03
N ASN A 24 -28.89 3.10 6.94
CA ASN A 24 -27.48 2.90 6.63
C ASN A 24 -27.36 1.69 5.71
N ILE A 25 -26.98 1.94 4.47
CA ILE A 25 -26.53 0.90 3.54
C ILE A 25 -25.36 0.18 4.23
N PRO A 26 -25.41 -1.16 4.42
CA PRO A 26 -24.31 -1.90 5.01
C PRO A 26 -23.02 -1.63 4.24
N ALA A 27 -22.03 -1.04 4.91
CA ALA A 27 -20.71 -0.77 4.36
C ALA A 27 -19.66 -1.47 5.21
N THR A 28 -18.77 -2.22 4.57
CA THR A 28 -17.60 -2.83 5.22
C THR A 28 -16.34 -2.09 4.81
N LYS A 29 -15.29 -2.11 5.62
CA LYS A 29 -14.00 -1.52 5.23
C LYS A 29 -13.17 -2.60 4.55
N VAL A 30 -12.70 -2.31 3.34
CA VAL A 30 -11.86 -3.21 2.55
C VAL A 30 -10.47 -2.60 2.41
N GLU A 31 -9.45 -3.40 2.69
CA GLU A 31 -8.05 -3.10 2.41
C GLU A 31 -7.66 -3.65 1.04
N ILE A 32 -7.12 -2.80 0.18
CA ILE A 32 -6.54 -3.19 -1.10
C ILE A 32 -5.02 -3.20 -0.99
N THR A 33 -4.45 -4.38 -1.24
CA THR A 33 -3.03 -4.57 -1.53
C THR A 33 -2.78 -4.46 -3.03
N VAL A 34 -1.70 -3.77 -3.39
CA VAL A 34 -1.26 -3.62 -4.79
C VAL A 34 0.14 -4.20 -4.96
N SER A 35 0.32 -4.95 -6.04
CA SER A 35 1.64 -5.29 -6.57
C SER A 35 1.63 -5.26 -8.09
N CYS A 36 2.82 -5.18 -8.70
CA CYS A 36 2.95 -5.21 -10.16
C CYS A 36 4.04 -6.17 -10.59
N ARG A 37 3.93 -6.66 -11.83
CA ARG A 37 4.91 -7.56 -12.45
C ARG A 37 5.25 -7.10 -13.84
N ASN A 38 6.53 -7.19 -14.20
CA ASN A 38 7.07 -6.86 -15.52
C ASN A 38 6.66 -5.46 -16.00
N LEU A 39 6.75 -4.46 -15.11
CA LEU A 39 6.51 -3.07 -15.47
C LEU A 39 7.40 -2.65 -16.65
N LEU A 40 6.90 -1.68 -17.42
CA LEU A 40 7.63 -1.09 -18.53
C LEU A 40 8.94 -0.49 -18.04
N ASP A 41 10.06 -0.97 -18.58
CA ASP A 41 11.37 -0.38 -18.29
C ASP A 41 11.57 0.85 -19.19
N ARG A 42 11.64 2.04 -18.58
CA ARG A 42 11.85 3.32 -19.29
C ARG A 42 13.32 3.72 -19.35
N ASP A 43 14.14 3.18 -18.45
CA ASP A 43 15.53 3.54 -18.32
C ASP A 43 16.46 2.60 -19.12
N THR A 44 17.55 3.17 -19.62
CA THR A 44 18.57 2.43 -20.40
C THR A 44 19.70 1.88 -19.54
N PHE A 45 19.84 2.36 -18.30
CA PHE A 45 20.95 2.04 -17.39
C PHE A 45 20.52 1.70 -15.95
N SER A 46 19.22 1.78 -15.64
CA SER A 46 18.56 1.44 -14.37
C SER A 46 17.20 0.81 -14.66
N LYS A 47 16.54 0.22 -13.66
CA LYS A 47 15.11 -0.09 -13.74
C LYS A 47 14.32 1.06 -13.13
N SER A 48 13.02 1.07 -13.37
CA SER A 48 12.09 2.03 -12.77
C SER A 48 12.03 2.02 -11.24
N ASP A 49 11.64 3.17 -10.69
CA ASP A 49 11.30 3.47 -9.31
C ASP A 49 9.76 3.62 -9.17
N PRO A 50 9.00 2.51 -9.21
CA PRO A 50 7.54 2.57 -9.33
C PRO A 50 6.82 3.17 -8.10
N LEU A 51 5.79 3.95 -8.41
CA LEU A 51 4.77 4.49 -7.52
C LEU A 51 3.38 4.17 -8.07
N CYS A 52 2.46 3.70 -7.23
CA CYS A 52 1.06 3.53 -7.61
C CYS A 52 0.18 4.64 -7.02
N VAL A 53 -0.71 5.19 -7.82
CA VAL A 53 -1.71 6.19 -7.44
C VAL A 53 -3.11 5.60 -7.65
N LEU A 54 -3.93 5.61 -6.61
CA LEU A 54 -5.33 5.24 -6.70
C LEU A 54 -6.19 6.49 -6.90
N TYR A 55 -7.09 6.45 -7.87
CA TYR A 55 -8.17 7.40 -8.07
C TYR A 55 -9.53 6.73 -7.86
N THR A 56 -10.45 7.47 -7.25
CA THR A 56 -11.86 7.09 -7.11
C THR A 56 -12.73 8.03 -7.94
N GLN A 57 -13.85 7.52 -8.44
CA GLN A 57 -14.79 8.33 -9.21
C GLN A 57 -15.98 8.75 -8.35
N GLY A 58 -16.26 10.06 -8.28
CA GLY A 58 -17.42 10.57 -7.55
C GLY A 58 -18.74 10.06 -8.14
N VAL A 59 -19.68 9.64 -7.27
CA VAL A 59 -20.96 9.01 -7.64
C VAL A 59 -21.77 9.91 -8.59
N GLU A 60 -21.89 11.19 -8.24
CA GLU A 60 -22.68 12.18 -8.98
C GLU A 60 -21.92 12.81 -10.15
N THR A 61 -20.71 13.31 -9.89
CA THR A 61 -19.98 14.16 -10.85
C THR A 61 -19.20 13.38 -11.91
N LYS A 62 -19.03 12.06 -11.72
CA LYS A 62 -18.15 11.20 -12.53
C LYS A 62 -16.71 11.70 -12.65
N GLN A 63 -16.29 12.64 -11.81
CA GLN A 63 -14.92 13.15 -11.79
C GLN A 63 -14.01 12.20 -11.02
N TRP A 64 -12.81 11.97 -11.55
CA TRP A 64 -11.75 11.23 -10.88
C TRP A 64 -11.07 12.14 -9.86
N ARG A 65 -10.89 11.61 -8.64
CA ARG A 65 -10.17 12.27 -7.56
C ARG A 65 -9.08 11.34 -7.05
N GLU A 66 -7.90 11.89 -6.81
CA GLU A 66 -6.82 11.14 -6.20
C GLU A 66 -7.25 10.72 -4.79
N PHE A 67 -7.22 9.42 -4.54
CA PHE A 67 -7.51 8.84 -3.23
C PHE A 67 -6.25 8.76 -2.38
N GLY A 68 -5.13 8.34 -2.98
CA GLY A 68 -3.85 8.29 -2.32
C GLY A 68 -2.77 7.66 -3.19
N ARG A 69 -1.55 7.60 -2.63
CA ARG A 69 -0.37 7.03 -3.28
C ARG A 69 0.36 6.05 -2.37
N THR A 70 0.96 5.02 -2.95
CA THR A 70 1.89 4.11 -2.25
C THR A 70 3.20 4.81 -1.93
N GLU A 71 4.13 4.09 -1.30
CA GLU A 71 5.54 4.42 -1.35
C GLU A 71 6.14 4.20 -2.75
N VAL A 72 7.31 4.77 -2.97
CA VAL A 72 8.18 4.50 -4.13
C VAL A 72 9.06 3.30 -3.80
N ILE A 73 9.25 2.38 -4.74
CA ILE A 73 10.16 1.24 -4.58
C ILE A 73 11.31 1.34 -5.57
N ASP A 74 12.52 1.55 -5.06
CA ASP A 74 13.69 1.79 -5.91
C ASP A 74 14.06 0.57 -6.79
N ASN A 75 14.34 0.83 -8.06
CA ASN A 75 15.02 -0.03 -9.02
C ASN A 75 14.38 -1.43 -9.17
N THR A 76 13.08 -1.48 -9.43
CA THR A 76 12.33 -2.72 -9.62
C THR A 76 11.24 -2.62 -10.68
N LEU A 77 11.11 -3.67 -11.49
CA LEU A 77 9.98 -3.86 -12.41
C LEU A 77 8.88 -4.75 -11.81
N ASN A 78 9.07 -5.22 -10.58
CA ASN A 78 8.17 -6.14 -9.89
C ASN A 78 7.89 -5.66 -8.45
N PRO A 79 7.31 -4.46 -8.27
CA PRO A 79 7.07 -3.92 -6.94
C PRO A 79 5.99 -4.71 -6.18
N ASP A 80 6.21 -4.89 -4.88
CA ASP A 80 5.22 -5.32 -3.90
C ASP A 80 5.07 -4.18 -2.88
N PHE A 81 3.95 -3.44 -2.95
CA PHE A 81 3.75 -2.25 -2.11
C PHE A 81 3.27 -2.63 -0.71
N VAL A 82 3.91 -2.03 0.29
CA VAL A 82 3.58 -2.14 1.71
C VAL A 82 2.39 -1.27 2.03
N ARG A 83 2.32 -0.03 1.54
CA ARG A 83 1.17 0.85 1.79
C ARG A 83 -0.07 0.30 1.09
N LYS A 84 -1.16 0.20 1.86
CA LYS A 84 -2.47 -0.30 1.41
C LYS A 84 -3.47 0.84 1.26
N TYR A 85 -4.50 0.63 0.44
CA TYR A 85 -5.64 1.54 0.34
C TYR A 85 -6.82 1.00 1.14
N ILE A 86 -7.40 1.80 2.03
CA ILE A 86 -8.56 1.38 2.83
C ILE A 86 -9.79 2.15 2.35
N LEU A 87 -10.77 1.44 1.81
CA LEU A 87 -12.00 2.00 1.23
C LEU A 87 -13.23 1.47 1.97
N ASP A 88 -14.28 2.27 2.03
CA ASP A 88 -15.61 1.78 2.37
C ASP A 88 -16.20 1.04 1.15
N TYR A 89 -16.67 -0.18 1.33
CA TYR A 89 -17.28 -1.02 0.30
C TYR A 89 -18.80 -1.04 0.48
N PHE A 90 -19.51 -0.57 -0.55
CA PHE A 90 -20.97 -0.56 -0.61
C PHE A 90 -21.41 -1.54 -1.70
N PHE A 91 -21.94 -2.69 -1.31
CA PHE A 91 -22.25 -3.78 -2.26
C PHE A 91 -23.30 -3.41 -3.32
N GLU A 92 -24.17 -2.44 -3.03
CA GLU A 92 -25.21 -1.96 -3.96
C GLU A 92 -24.67 -0.89 -4.93
N GLU A 93 -23.46 -0.39 -4.71
CA GLU A 93 -22.90 0.71 -5.49
C GLU A 93 -21.80 0.27 -6.46
N LYS A 94 -21.84 0.83 -7.66
CA LYS A 94 -20.73 0.70 -8.61
C LYS A 94 -19.61 1.70 -8.29
N GLN A 95 -18.67 1.27 -7.46
CA GLN A 95 -17.52 2.06 -7.06
C GLN A 95 -16.36 1.88 -8.07
N ASN A 96 -16.18 2.85 -8.98
CA ASN A 96 -15.13 2.79 -10.01
C ASN A 96 -13.77 3.25 -9.45
N LEU A 97 -12.74 2.46 -9.76
CA LEU A 97 -11.35 2.69 -9.37
C LEU A 97 -10.47 2.83 -10.63
N ARG A 98 -9.45 3.68 -10.54
CA ARG A 98 -8.37 3.79 -11.52
C ARG A 98 -7.04 3.76 -10.80
N PHE A 99 -6.14 2.90 -11.25
CA PHE A 99 -4.78 2.78 -10.73
C PHE A 99 -3.82 3.27 -11.80
N ASP A 100 -3.02 4.28 -11.49
CA ASP A 100 -1.99 4.83 -12.38
C ASP A 100 -0.61 4.53 -11.78
N LEU A 101 0.31 4.04 -12.61
CA LEU A 101 1.69 3.72 -12.23
C LEU A 101 2.64 4.73 -12.86
N TYR A 102 3.59 5.20 -12.05
CA TYR A 102 4.61 6.17 -12.43
C TYR A 102 6.01 5.70 -12.04
N ASP A 103 6.99 6.09 -12.82
CA ASP A 103 8.42 5.98 -12.54
C ASP A 103 8.90 7.31 -11.93
N VAL A 104 9.44 7.27 -10.72
CA VAL A 104 9.70 8.50 -9.95
C VAL A 104 11.13 9.00 -10.17
N ASP A 105 11.29 9.90 -11.15
CA ASP A 105 12.61 10.46 -11.52
C ASP A 105 13.16 11.51 -10.55
N SER A 106 12.33 12.03 -9.63
CA SER A 106 12.72 13.14 -8.75
C SER A 106 11.93 13.17 -7.46
N LYS A 107 12.32 14.04 -6.52
CA LYS A 107 11.61 14.26 -5.24
C LYS A 107 10.34 15.13 -5.38
N SER A 108 9.98 15.53 -6.59
CA SER A 108 8.80 16.37 -6.81
C SER A 108 7.52 15.59 -6.49
N PRO A 109 6.51 16.16 -5.81
CA PRO A 109 5.21 15.50 -5.65
C PRO A 109 4.32 15.61 -6.90
N ASP A 110 4.75 16.37 -7.90
CA ASP A 110 4.03 16.62 -9.14
C ASP A 110 4.18 15.46 -10.14
N LEU A 111 3.09 14.71 -10.36
CA LEU A 111 3.05 13.54 -11.26
C LEU A 111 3.37 13.88 -12.72
N SER A 112 3.27 15.15 -13.13
CA SER A 112 3.62 15.56 -14.50
C SER A 112 5.12 15.52 -14.77
N LYS A 113 5.95 15.39 -13.72
CA LYS A 113 7.41 15.31 -13.80
C LYS A 113 7.94 13.87 -13.66
N HIS A 114 7.05 12.89 -13.74
CA HIS A 114 7.36 11.48 -13.59
C HIS A 114 6.90 10.72 -14.81
N ASP A 115 7.65 9.70 -15.19
CA ASP A 115 7.35 8.92 -16.37
C ASP A 115 6.17 7.97 -16.13
N PHE A 116 5.15 8.07 -16.98
CA PHE A 116 3.98 7.20 -16.88
C PHE A 116 4.31 5.77 -17.34
N LEU A 117 4.00 4.80 -16.49
CA LEU A 117 4.26 3.37 -16.72
C LEU A 117 3.02 2.61 -17.19
N GLY A 118 1.82 3.05 -16.81
CA GLY A 118 0.56 2.46 -17.27
C GLY A 118 -0.60 2.71 -16.32
N GLN A 119 -1.82 2.37 -16.76
CA GLN A 119 -3.04 2.49 -15.96
C GLN A 119 -3.92 1.25 -16.05
N MET A 120 -4.78 1.07 -15.04
CA MET A 120 -5.83 0.06 -14.99
C MET A 120 -7.13 0.65 -14.43
N PHE A 121 -8.27 0.20 -14.96
CA PHE A 121 -9.60 0.50 -14.43
C PHE A 121 -10.30 -0.78 -13.99
N CYS A 122 -10.98 -0.71 -12.86
CA CYS A 122 -11.85 -1.76 -12.36
C CYS A 122 -12.94 -1.16 -11.47
N THR A 123 -13.83 -2.00 -10.94
CA THR A 123 -14.67 -1.62 -9.80
C THR A 123 -14.15 -2.27 -8.53
N LEU A 124 -14.45 -1.70 -7.36
CA LEU A 124 -14.13 -2.33 -6.08
C LEU A 124 -14.79 -3.73 -5.98
N GLY A 125 -16.06 -3.83 -6.39
CA GLY A 125 -16.77 -5.11 -6.45
C GLY A 125 -16.16 -6.14 -7.40
N GLU A 126 -15.43 -5.72 -8.45
CA GLU A 126 -14.70 -6.65 -9.32
C GLU A 126 -13.51 -7.29 -8.59
N ILE A 127 -12.80 -6.54 -7.74
CA ILE A 127 -11.68 -7.07 -6.94
C ILE A 127 -12.23 -8.04 -5.89
N VAL A 128 -13.21 -7.58 -5.11
CA VAL A 128 -13.83 -8.37 -4.03
C VAL A 128 -14.51 -9.63 -4.57
N GLY A 129 -15.16 -9.54 -5.73
CA GLY A 129 -15.85 -10.67 -6.36
C GLY A 129 -14.94 -11.61 -7.16
N SER A 130 -13.66 -11.32 -7.31
CA SER A 130 -12.72 -12.22 -8.00
C SER A 130 -12.38 -13.44 -7.13
N PRO A 131 -12.02 -14.59 -7.73
CA PRO A 131 -11.55 -15.75 -6.96
C PRO A 131 -10.43 -15.37 -5.98
N ALA A 132 -10.56 -15.81 -4.72
CA ALA A 132 -9.66 -15.43 -3.62
C ALA A 132 -9.50 -13.91 -3.40
N SER A 133 -10.50 -13.12 -3.79
CA SER A 133 -10.48 -11.65 -3.75
C SER A 133 -9.25 -11.05 -4.45
N ARG A 134 -8.73 -11.74 -5.46
CA ARG A 134 -7.49 -11.42 -6.17
C ARG A 134 -7.77 -11.17 -7.65
N LEU A 135 -7.58 -9.93 -8.08
CA LEU A 135 -7.74 -9.49 -9.46
C LEU A 135 -6.38 -9.23 -10.10
N GLU A 136 -6.13 -9.85 -11.25
CA GLU A 136 -4.91 -9.65 -12.03
C GLU A 136 -5.28 -9.13 -13.43
N LYS A 137 -4.70 -7.99 -13.83
CA LYS A 137 -5.01 -7.35 -15.12
C LYS A 137 -3.77 -6.70 -15.77
N PRO A 138 -3.68 -6.70 -17.12
CA PRO A 138 -2.57 -6.05 -17.83
C PRO A 138 -2.70 -4.52 -17.78
N LEU A 139 -1.63 -3.80 -17.43
CA LEU A 139 -1.62 -2.34 -17.50
C LEU A 139 -1.71 -1.86 -18.97
N GLY A 140 -2.44 -0.77 -19.18
CA GLY A 140 -2.61 -0.11 -20.48
C GLY A 140 -2.27 1.38 -20.44
N GLY A 141 -2.74 2.14 -21.43
CA GLY A 141 -2.57 3.60 -21.48
C GLY A 141 -1.41 4.10 -22.34
N ILE A 142 -0.50 3.21 -22.76
CA ILE A 142 0.61 3.55 -23.67
C ILE A 142 0.46 2.76 -24.97
N PRO A 143 0.10 3.40 -26.10
CA PRO A 143 -0.11 2.70 -27.37
C PRO A 143 1.10 1.89 -27.82
N GLY A 144 0.87 0.62 -28.19
CA GLY A 144 1.90 -0.26 -28.74
C GLY A 144 2.95 -0.76 -27.73
N ARG A 145 2.78 -0.53 -26.43
CA ARG A 145 3.70 -0.96 -25.38
C ARG A 145 3.03 -1.94 -24.41
N LYS A 146 3.78 -2.96 -23.99
CA LYS A 146 3.39 -3.80 -22.85
C LYS A 146 3.80 -3.07 -21.58
N CYS A 147 2.83 -2.71 -20.75
CA CYS A 147 3.03 -1.87 -19.56
C CYS A 147 3.25 -2.68 -18.26
N GLY A 148 3.20 -4.01 -18.36
CA GLY A 148 3.22 -4.93 -17.23
C GLY A 148 1.83 -5.35 -16.79
N THR A 149 1.77 -5.97 -15.61
CA THR A 149 0.55 -6.50 -15.00
C THR A 149 0.42 -5.92 -13.61
N ILE A 150 -0.80 -5.50 -13.23
CA ILE A 150 -1.16 -5.14 -11.87
C ILE A 150 -1.93 -6.30 -11.22
N ILE A 151 -1.61 -6.56 -9.96
CA ILE A 151 -2.27 -7.55 -9.11
C ILE A 151 -2.85 -6.79 -7.92
N LEU A 152 -4.15 -6.97 -7.70
CA LEU A 152 -4.91 -6.34 -6.64
C LEU A 152 -5.51 -7.44 -5.76
N THR A 153 -5.33 -7.33 -4.46
CA THR A 153 -5.98 -8.22 -3.49
C THR A 153 -6.80 -7.39 -2.52
N ALA A 154 -8.05 -7.79 -2.30
CA ALA A 154 -8.95 -7.18 -1.34
C ALA A 154 -9.13 -8.08 -0.11
N GLU A 155 -9.03 -7.51 1.08
CA GLU A 155 -9.36 -8.19 2.34
C GLU A 155 -10.30 -7.31 3.15
N GLU A 156 -11.39 -7.89 3.66
CA GLU A 156 -12.26 -7.20 4.59
C GLU A 156 -11.53 -7.00 5.91
N LEU A 157 -11.52 -5.76 6.40
CA LEU A 157 -10.83 -5.42 7.64
C LEU A 157 -11.65 -5.86 8.85
N SER A 158 -11.03 -6.64 9.72
CA SER A 158 -11.61 -6.90 11.03
C SER A 158 -11.65 -5.63 11.89
N ASN A 159 -12.57 -5.60 12.85
CA ASN A 159 -12.66 -4.53 13.85
C ASN A 159 -11.60 -4.66 14.97
N CYS A 160 -10.43 -5.23 14.69
CA CYS A 160 -9.33 -5.32 15.64
C CYS A 160 -8.58 -3.97 15.73
N ARG A 161 -8.52 -3.40 16.94
CA ARG A 161 -7.81 -2.15 17.23
C ARG A 161 -6.46 -2.36 17.91
N ASP A 162 -6.07 -3.60 18.15
CA ASP A 162 -4.84 -3.94 18.84
C ASP A 162 -3.62 -3.58 17.98
N SER A 163 -2.52 -3.28 18.66
CA SER A 163 -1.23 -2.97 18.03
C SER A 163 -0.10 -3.68 18.76
N ALA A 164 0.86 -4.19 17.99
CA ALA A 164 2.06 -4.82 18.52
C ALA A 164 3.24 -3.86 18.37
N THR A 165 3.85 -3.48 19.49
CA THR A 165 5.11 -2.73 19.53
C THR A 165 6.26 -3.69 19.75
N MET A 166 7.25 -3.66 18.85
CA MET A 166 8.36 -4.60 18.86
C MET A 166 9.68 -3.87 18.62
N GLN A 167 10.78 -4.49 19.02
CA GLN A 167 12.13 -4.10 18.66
C GLN A 167 12.94 -5.37 18.40
N PHE A 168 13.75 -5.34 17.36
CA PHE A 168 14.55 -6.48 16.94
C PHE A 168 16.04 -6.11 16.89
N CYS A 169 16.88 -7.11 17.11
CA CYS A 169 18.30 -7.03 16.83
C CYS A 169 18.77 -8.35 16.22
N ALA A 170 19.82 -8.28 15.39
CA ALA A 170 20.53 -9.47 14.93
C ALA A 170 21.99 -9.40 15.37
N ASN A 171 22.65 -10.56 15.43
CA ASN A 171 24.05 -10.66 15.84
C ASN A 171 24.80 -11.57 14.87
N LYS A 172 26.02 -11.17 14.51
CA LYS A 172 26.95 -11.91 13.65
C LYS A 172 26.35 -12.31 12.31
N LEU A 173 25.64 -11.39 11.66
CA LEU A 173 25.19 -11.58 10.27
C LEU A 173 26.40 -11.81 9.35
N ASP A 174 26.17 -12.52 8.26
CA ASP A 174 27.16 -12.71 7.21
C ASP A 174 27.57 -11.37 6.59
N LYS A 175 28.87 -11.20 6.35
CA LYS A 175 29.40 -10.11 5.52
C LYS A 175 29.18 -10.45 4.05
N LYS A 176 28.27 -9.74 3.37
CA LYS A 176 27.96 -9.97 1.94
C LYS A 176 28.63 -8.96 1.00
N ASP A 177 29.11 -7.82 1.49
CA ASP A 177 29.69 -6.77 0.65
C ASP A 177 31.21 -6.91 0.46
N PHE A 178 31.67 -6.65 -0.77
CA PHE A 178 33.09 -6.74 -1.16
C PHE A 178 33.97 -5.68 -0.45
N PHE A 179 33.41 -4.50 -0.16
CA PHE A 179 34.10 -3.39 0.53
C PHE A 179 33.24 -2.80 1.65
N GLY A 180 33.04 -3.55 2.73
CA GLY A 180 32.26 -3.09 3.90
C GLY A 180 31.63 -4.27 4.64
N LYS A 181 30.98 -4.04 5.78
CA LYS A 181 29.99 -4.98 6.34
C LYS A 181 28.68 -4.82 5.57
N SER A 182 27.74 -5.74 5.82
CA SER A 182 26.40 -5.71 5.23
C SER A 182 25.57 -4.50 5.68
N ASP A 183 24.54 -4.18 4.89
CA ASP A 183 23.51 -3.17 5.17
C ASP A 183 22.14 -3.84 5.46
N PRO A 184 21.96 -4.53 6.60
CA PRO A 184 20.78 -5.36 6.86
C PRO A 184 19.48 -4.57 7.09
N PHE A 185 18.37 -5.16 6.64
CA PHE A 185 16.98 -4.77 6.91
C PHE A 185 16.11 -6.03 7.03
N MET A 186 14.89 -5.89 7.57
CA MET A 186 13.90 -6.97 7.67
C MET A 186 12.63 -6.60 6.93
N VAL A 187 11.98 -7.62 6.35
CA VAL A 187 10.65 -7.52 5.74
C VAL A 187 9.77 -8.56 6.43
N PHE A 188 8.64 -8.11 6.95
CA PHE A 188 7.63 -8.94 7.58
C PHE A 188 6.57 -9.29 6.55
N PHE A 189 6.26 -10.57 6.47
CA PHE A 189 5.24 -11.11 5.58
C PHE A 189 4.12 -11.69 6.42
N ARG A 190 2.89 -11.32 6.09
CA ARG A 190 1.67 -12.00 6.54
C ARG A 190 1.39 -13.18 5.60
N SER A 191 1.03 -14.33 6.16
CA SER A 191 0.49 -15.45 5.39
C SER A 191 -0.99 -15.23 5.12
N ASN A 192 -1.40 -15.34 3.85
CA ASN A 192 -2.78 -15.19 3.42
C ASN A 192 -3.51 -16.55 3.43
N GLU A 193 -4.84 -16.54 3.41
CA GLU A 193 -5.65 -17.78 3.43
C GLU A 193 -5.41 -18.67 2.20
N ASP A 194 -5.04 -18.06 1.08
CA ASP A 194 -4.68 -18.73 -0.17
C ASP A 194 -3.25 -19.29 -0.19
N GLY A 195 -2.52 -19.19 0.94
CA GLY A 195 -1.13 -19.62 1.09
C GLY A 195 -0.10 -18.66 0.48
N THR A 196 -0.54 -17.52 -0.08
CA THR A 196 0.38 -16.48 -0.53
C THR A 196 0.89 -15.64 0.64
N PHE A 197 1.88 -14.78 0.37
CA PHE A 197 2.44 -13.88 1.37
C PHE A 197 2.29 -12.42 0.94
N THR A 198 1.92 -11.55 1.88
CA THR A 198 1.83 -10.11 1.67
C THR A 198 2.76 -9.38 2.62
N ILE A 199 3.53 -8.42 2.10
CA ILE A 199 4.37 -7.58 2.95
C ILE A 199 3.47 -6.71 3.83
N CYS A 200 3.72 -6.76 5.14
CA CYS A 200 3.03 -5.95 6.14
C CYS A 200 3.95 -4.92 6.81
N HIS A 201 5.26 -5.13 6.81
CA HIS A 201 6.22 -4.16 7.33
C HIS A 201 7.61 -4.34 6.72
N LYS A 202 8.36 -3.24 6.65
CA LYS A 202 9.78 -3.22 6.28
C LYS A 202 10.51 -2.24 7.20
N THR A 203 11.61 -2.68 7.79
CA THR A 203 12.43 -1.83 8.67
C THR A 203 13.32 -0.88 7.88
N GLU A 204 13.93 0.07 8.58
CA GLU A 204 15.05 0.82 8.03
C GLU A 204 16.25 -0.07 7.72
N VAL A 205 17.10 0.42 6.81
CA VAL A 205 18.40 -0.17 6.51
C VAL A 205 19.43 0.34 7.51
N VAL A 206 20.08 -0.57 8.24
CA VAL A 206 21.17 -0.21 9.16
C VAL A 206 22.50 -0.45 8.45
N LYS A 207 23.22 0.63 8.14
CA LYS A 207 24.41 0.53 7.27
C LYS A 207 25.63 -0.05 7.98
N ASN A 208 26.43 -0.80 7.22
CA ASN A 208 27.77 -1.27 7.55
C ASN A 208 27.86 -1.93 8.95
N THR A 209 26.96 -2.86 9.24
CA THR A 209 26.94 -3.61 10.49
C THR A 209 26.57 -5.09 10.30
N LEU A 210 27.14 -5.94 11.15
CA LEU A 210 26.74 -7.36 11.27
C LEU A 210 25.94 -7.62 12.55
N ASN A 211 25.74 -6.58 13.36
CA ASN A 211 24.96 -6.64 14.60
C ASN A 211 23.95 -5.48 14.64
N PRO A 212 22.97 -5.44 13.72
CA PRO A 212 22.00 -4.37 13.68
C PRO A 212 21.07 -4.41 14.90
N VAL A 213 20.73 -3.22 15.41
CA VAL A 213 19.58 -2.99 16.27
C VAL A 213 18.67 -2.06 15.48
N TRP A 214 17.49 -2.53 15.12
CA TRP A 214 16.52 -1.72 14.41
C TRP A 214 15.71 -0.87 15.40
N GLN A 215 15.20 0.27 14.94
CA GLN A 215 14.32 1.12 15.73
C GLN A 215 13.06 0.35 16.15
N SER A 216 12.53 0.69 17.32
CA SER A 216 11.23 0.13 17.71
C SER A 216 10.15 0.66 16.77
N PHE A 217 9.24 -0.22 16.38
CA PHE A 217 8.12 0.11 15.52
C PHE A 217 6.84 -0.53 16.05
N THR A 218 5.70 0.04 15.64
CA THR A 218 4.37 -0.47 15.99
C THR A 218 3.63 -0.87 14.72
N ILE A 219 3.13 -2.11 14.69
CA ILE A 219 2.30 -2.63 13.60
C ILE A 219 0.90 -2.93 14.16
N PRO A 220 -0.18 -2.44 13.53
CA PRO A 220 -1.53 -2.87 13.86
C PRO A 220 -1.66 -4.39 13.72
N VAL A 221 -2.27 -5.08 14.69
CA VAL A 221 -2.44 -6.55 14.63
C VAL A 221 -3.18 -6.98 13.37
N ARG A 222 -4.11 -6.15 12.88
CA ARG A 222 -4.77 -6.36 11.58
C ARG A 222 -3.81 -6.48 10.38
N ALA A 223 -2.69 -5.76 10.38
CA ALA A 223 -1.71 -5.86 9.30
C ALA A 223 -0.87 -7.14 9.41
N LEU A 224 -0.72 -7.70 10.63
CA LEU A 224 0.02 -8.94 10.87
C LEU A 224 -0.82 -10.18 10.56
N CYS A 225 -2.08 -10.19 11.00
CA CYS A 225 -2.93 -11.39 10.94
C CYS A 225 -4.43 -11.10 10.73
N ASN A 226 -4.80 -9.87 10.36
CA ASN A 226 -6.18 -9.42 10.26
C ASN A 226 -7.00 -9.59 11.56
N GLY A 227 -6.34 -9.58 12.72
CA GLY A 227 -7.01 -9.75 14.03
C GLY A 227 -7.32 -11.19 14.39
N ASP A 228 -6.91 -12.16 13.56
CA ASP A 228 -6.97 -13.59 13.86
C ASP A 228 -5.64 -14.04 14.46
N TYR A 229 -5.63 -14.36 15.75
CA TYR A 229 -4.42 -14.75 16.46
C TYR A 229 -4.00 -16.20 16.21
N ASP A 230 -4.87 -17.02 15.61
CA ASP A 230 -4.63 -18.44 15.33
C ASP A 230 -4.18 -18.70 13.87
N ARG A 231 -4.01 -17.61 13.09
CA ARG A 231 -3.59 -17.63 11.68
C ARG A 231 -2.12 -18.00 11.48
#